data_AF-A0A814G937-F1
#
_entry.id   AF-A0A814G937-F1
#
_cell.length_a   1.000
_cell.length_b   1.000
_cell.length_c   1.000
_cell.angle_alpha   90.00
_cell.angle_beta   90.00
_cell.angle_gamma   90.00
#
_symmetry.space_group_name_H-M   'P 1'
#
loop_
_entity.id
_entity.type
_entity.pdbx_description
1 polymer ?
#
loop_
_entity_poly.entity_id
_entity_poly.type
_entity_poly.pdbx_seq_one_letter_code
_entity_poly.pdbx_strand_id
1 'polypeptide(L)'
;MFKAYHLILNFLTLNKLFCFIDGQLNFESSYGKVNSIGDNFQLANETNMTENFWIRNKFHCLGLCSQNENCFFVQYKQNNCSLFYSVMINDLILDGTFWHKKILIKEEYPGLTTNYPLSYLISLGFTLIYDQYYSHATTSAELDNIKSQCLVNSILCVAGGLVNTDILQLVSCANCHSLLTPTELDKPVFVGSAYWYRTQYSSFGFSPVYFIYQSSADYTDFENPLRLSWHLDGGGGWRLDYISGLIPKYSICSLINNGFLKVLDQFYSFNTTTLDLMNARSNCNSNSILCAAGGLVNSDILELVACGNCFQIMTNTTLNTPKLVGSVYWYLTPGKSFGFSPSFTISQTTSDQFNLSDPQRLSWHLDQPIGGWRLGNLSLNDNSYRKVLLVKN
;
A
#
# COMPACT_ATOMS: atom_id res chain seq x y z
N MET A 1 -29.89 -46.11 -17.31
CA MET A 1 -30.25 -45.05 -18.28
C MET A 1 -30.67 -43.82 -17.48
N PHE A 2 -29.74 -42.93 -17.11
CA PHE A 2 -30.04 -41.57 -16.65
C PHE A 2 -28.85 -40.66 -16.97
N LYS A 3 -29.13 -39.58 -17.69
CA LYS A 3 -28.20 -38.57 -18.21
C LYS A 3 -27.80 -37.60 -17.10
N ALA A 4 -26.51 -37.32 -16.98
CA ALA A 4 -26.01 -36.16 -16.24
C ALA A 4 -26.00 -34.93 -17.17
N TYR A 5 -26.59 -33.83 -16.72
CA TYR A 5 -26.45 -32.53 -17.36
C TYR A 5 -25.27 -31.78 -16.74
N HIS A 6 -24.34 -31.35 -17.60
CA HIS A 6 -23.27 -30.40 -17.30
C HIS A 6 -23.87 -29.01 -17.06
N LEU A 7 -23.51 -28.37 -15.95
CA LEU A 7 -23.58 -26.92 -15.79
C LEU A 7 -22.16 -26.36 -15.94
N ILE A 8 -21.93 -25.61 -17.02
CA ILE A 8 -20.71 -24.83 -17.26
C ILE A 8 -20.89 -23.50 -16.52
N LEU A 9 -20.05 -23.25 -15.51
CA LEU A 9 -19.92 -21.94 -14.87
C LEU A 9 -18.73 -21.20 -15.48
N ASN A 10 -19.01 -20.02 -16.05
CA ASN A 10 -18.06 -19.14 -16.73
C ASN A 10 -16.90 -18.73 -15.81
N PHE A 11 -15.67 -19.02 -16.24
CA PHE A 11 -14.41 -18.81 -15.51
C PHE A 11 -13.71 -17.47 -15.85
N LEU A 12 -14.45 -16.43 -16.24
CA LEU A 12 -13.85 -15.24 -16.88
C LEU A 12 -13.58 -14.02 -15.97
N THR A 13 -13.72 -14.12 -14.64
CA THR A 13 -13.52 -12.95 -13.75
C THR A 13 -12.67 -13.19 -12.49
N LEU A 14 -11.82 -14.22 -12.46
CA LEU A 14 -10.99 -14.55 -11.28
C LEU A 14 -9.50 -14.16 -11.38
N ASN A 15 -9.05 -13.52 -12.46
CA ASN A 15 -7.64 -13.16 -12.67
C ASN A 15 -7.14 -11.94 -11.87
N LYS A 16 -7.88 -11.43 -10.88
CA LYS A 16 -7.50 -10.24 -10.11
C LYS A 16 -7.00 -10.51 -8.67
N LEU A 17 -6.94 -11.76 -8.22
CA LEU A 17 -6.67 -12.04 -6.80
C LEU A 17 -5.53 -13.02 -6.48
N PHE A 18 -4.80 -13.52 -7.48
CA PHE A 18 -3.75 -14.52 -7.22
C PHE A 18 -2.43 -14.15 -7.89
N CYS A 19 -1.45 -13.80 -7.07
CA CYS A 19 -0.05 -13.70 -7.50
C CYS A 19 0.52 -15.13 -7.55
N PHE A 20 0.72 -15.66 -8.76
CA PHE A 20 1.38 -16.94 -8.96
C PHE A 20 2.87 -16.69 -9.21
N ILE A 21 3.72 -17.15 -8.28
CA ILE A 21 5.14 -17.36 -8.54
C ILE A 21 5.29 -18.85 -8.83
N ASP A 22 5.54 -19.20 -10.08
CA ASP A 22 5.86 -20.56 -10.57
C ASP A 22 4.99 -21.71 -10.04
N GLY A 23 3.68 -21.47 -9.90
CA GLY A 23 2.69 -22.54 -9.71
C GLY A 23 2.62 -23.16 -8.31
N GLN A 24 3.18 -22.53 -7.27
CA GLN A 24 2.99 -23.00 -5.88
C GLN A 24 2.16 -22.04 -5.03
N LEU A 25 1.11 -22.58 -4.41
CA LEU A 25 0.25 -21.95 -3.41
C LEU A 25 0.83 -22.18 -2.01
N ASN A 26 1.26 -21.11 -1.33
CA ASN A 26 1.62 -21.18 0.09
C ASN A 26 0.46 -20.67 0.96
N PHE A 27 -0.05 -21.52 1.86
CA PHE A 27 -0.96 -21.15 2.94
C PHE A 27 -0.16 -21.08 4.25
N GLU A 28 -0.17 -19.92 4.92
CA GLU A 28 0.15 -19.85 6.35
C GLU A 28 -1.16 -19.63 7.13
N SER A 29 -1.54 -20.62 7.93
CA SER A 29 -2.63 -20.49 8.90
C SER A 29 -2.03 -20.16 10.27
N SER A 30 -2.25 -18.94 10.74
CA SER A 30 -1.95 -18.50 12.10
C SER A 30 -3.14 -18.80 13.02
N TYR A 31 -3.19 -20.02 13.56
CA TYR A 31 -3.97 -20.32 14.77
C TYR A 31 -3.09 -21.05 15.78
N GLY A 32 -2.96 -20.43 16.96
CA GLY A 32 -2.12 -20.89 18.05
C GLY A 32 -2.56 -22.22 18.64
N LYS A 33 -1.57 -23.05 18.99
CA LYS A 33 -1.70 -24.23 19.84
C LYS A 33 -2.32 -23.84 21.18
N VAL A 34 -3.47 -24.43 21.52
CA VAL A 34 -3.94 -24.53 22.90
C VAL A 34 -3.47 -25.88 23.45
N ASN A 35 -2.72 -25.84 24.55
CA ASN A 35 -2.21 -27.02 25.23
C ASN A 35 -3.34 -27.78 25.94
N SER A 36 -3.24 -29.11 25.89
CA SER A 36 -4.06 -30.12 26.55
C SER A 36 -4.05 -30.00 28.08
N ILE A 37 -5.22 -30.16 28.70
CA ILE A 37 -5.37 -30.69 30.06
C ILE A 37 -6.38 -31.84 29.99
N GLY A 38 -5.99 -32.98 30.55
CA GLY A 38 -6.70 -34.25 30.44
C GLY A 38 -7.71 -34.53 31.56
N ASP A 39 -8.56 -35.49 31.18
CA ASP A 39 -9.16 -36.57 31.95
C ASP A 39 -10.53 -36.44 32.65
N ASN A 40 -11.45 -37.24 32.08
CA ASN A 40 -12.49 -38.09 32.67
C ASN A 40 -13.87 -37.52 32.99
N PHE A 41 -14.80 -37.69 32.03
CA PHE A 41 -16.13 -38.24 32.32
C PHE A 41 -16.67 -39.04 31.11
N GLN A 42 -17.05 -40.30 31.32
CA GLN A 42 -17.63 -41.19 30.31
C GLN A 42 -19.15 -41.00 30.17
N LEU A 43 -19.56 -40.76 28.91
CA LEU A 43 -20.74 -41.24 28.19
C LEU A 43 -22.08 -41.43 28.94
N ALA A 44 -23.00 -40.50 28.67
CA ALA A 44 -24.37 -40.84 28.33
C ALA A 44 -24.64 -40.36 26.89
N ASN A 45 -24.95 -41.31 26.01
CA ASN A 45 -25.30 -41.12 24.61
C ASN A 45 -26.62 -40.34 24.48
N GLU A 46 -26.56 -39.10 23.99
CA GLU A 46 -27.56 -38.51 23.10
C GLU A 46 -27.08 -37.11 22.64
N THR A 47 -27.25 -36.82 21.34
CA THR A 47 -27.07 -35.52 20.66
C THR A 47 -25.67 -35.14 20.13
N ASN A 48 -25.14 -35.97 19.24
CA ASN A 48 -24.31 -35.52 18.11
C ASN A 48 -25.17 -34.80 17.03
N MET A 49 -26.05 -33.88 17.43
CA MET A 49 -26.51 -32.78 16.55
C MET A 49 -25.40 -31.73 16.60
N THR A 50 -24.32 -32.04 15.89
CA THR A 50 -23.00 -31.44 16.06
C THR A 50 -23.00 -29.96 15.68
N GLU A 51 -22.35 -29.16 16.52
CA GLU A 51 -21.86 -27.78 16.38
C GLU A 51 -22.10 -27.04 15.03
N ASN A 52 -21.84 -27.70 13.91
CA ASN A 52 -22.15 -27.25 12.55
C ASN A 52 -23.61 -26.84 12.32
N PHE A 53 -24.60 -27.50 12.95
CA PHE A 53 -26.01 -27.12 12.82
C PHE A 53 -26.30 -25.78 13.51
N TRP A 54 -25.79 -25.61 14.73
CA TRP A 54 -25.92 -24.36 15.50
C TRP A 54 -25.20 -23.19 14.84
N ILE A 55 -24.00 -23.43 14.31
CA ILE A 55 -23.23 -22.44 13.55
C ILE A 55 -23.98 -22.03 12.27
N ARG A 56 -24.50 -23.01 11.51
CA ARG A 56 -25.27 -22.74 10.29
C ARG A 56 -26.53 -21.91 10.55
N ASN A 57 -27.28 -22.20 11.62
CA ASN A 57 -28.48 -21.44 11.96
C ASN A 57 -28.18 -20.02 12.46
N LYS A 58 -27.06 -19.83 13.18
CA LYS A 58 -26.58 -18.48 13.55
C LYS A 58 -26.18 -17.66 12.32
N PHE A 59 -25.43 -18.24 11.39
CA PHE A 59 -25.08 -17.57 10.14
C PHE A 59 -26.30 -17.29 9.25
N HIS A 60 -27.29 -18.19 9.24
CA HIS A 60 -28.54 -17.95 8.55
C HIS A 60 -29.28 -16.74 9.14
N CYS A 61 -29.35 -16.62 10.47
CA CYS A 61 -29.97 -15.50 11.17
C CYS A 61 -29.24 -14.16 10.87
N LEU A 62 -27.90 -14.17 10.82
CA LEU A 62 -27.11 -13.03 10.36
C LEU A 62 -27.37 -12.66 8.89
N GLY A 63 -27.53 -13.67 8.02
CA GLY A 63 -27.90 -13.48 6.62
C GLY A 63 -29.27 -12.82 6.43
N LEU A 64 -30.25 -13.17 7.27
CA LEU A 64 -31.56 -12.51 7.26
C LEU A 64 -31.46 -11.03 7.67
N CYS A 65 -30.62 -10.71 8.66
CA CYS A 65 -30.39 -9.32 9.06
C CYS A 65 -29.56 -8.51 8.03
N SER A 66 -28.63 -9.15 7.31
CA SER A 66 -27.85 -8.46 6.27
C SER A 66 -28.72 -8.07 5.07
N GLN A 67 -29.69 -8.91 4.71
CA GLN A 67 -30.65 -8.68 3.62
C GLN A 67 -31.77 -7.68 3.97
N ASN A 68 -31.97 -7.37 5.25
CA ASN A 68 -32.95 -6.38 5.70
C ASN A 68 -32.24 -5.05 6.06
N GLU A 69 -32.50 -3.99 5.29
CA GLU A 69 -31.86 -2.68 5.45
C GLU A 69 -32.12 -2.05 6.83
N ASN A 70 -33.26 -2.35 7.44
CA ASN A 70 -33.65 -1.78 8.73
C ASN A 70 -33.14 -2.59 9.94
N CYS A 71 -32.63 -3.81 9.73
CA CYS A 71 -32.17 -4.65 10.83
C CYS A 71 -30.81 -4.17 11.36
N PHE A 72 -30.73 -3.90 12.67
CA PHE A 72 -29.49 -3.49 13.34
C PHE A 72 -28.94 -4.55 14.30
N PHE A 73 -29.83 -5.33 14.92
CA PHE A 73 -29.43 -6.38 15.85
C PHE A 73 -30.14 -7.69 15.52
N VAL A 74 -29.43 -8.78 15.76
CA VAL A 74 -29.97 -10.13 15.70
C VAL A 74 -29.81 -10.81 17.06
N GLN A 75 -30.87 -11.42 17.54
CA GLN A 75 -30.82 -12.34 18.67
C GLN A 75 -31.16 -13.73 18.16
N TYR A 76 -30.31 -14.69 18.50
CA TYR A 76 -30.58 -16.10 18.23
C TYR A 76 -30.71 -16.84 19.56
N LYS A 77 -31.95 -17.25 19.91
CA LYS A 77 -32.26 -17.94 21.16
C LYS A 77 -33.24 -19.07 20.90
N GLN A 78 -32.97 -20.26 21.44
CA GLN A 78 -33.85 -21.44 21.35
C GLN A 78 -34.31 -21.78 19.91
N ASN A 79 -33.37 -21.78 18.95
CA ASN A 79 -33.65 -21.99 17.52
C ASN A 79 -34.56 -20.95 16.83
N ASN A 80 -34.85 -19.82 17.48
CA ASN A 80 -35.56 -18.71 16.88
C ASN A 80 -34.61 -17.52 16.64
N CYS A 81 -34.82 -16.87 15.50
CA CYS A 81 -34.13 -15.66 15.08
C CYS A 81 -35.06 -14.46 15.26
N SER A 82 -34.65 -13.50 16.07
CA SER A 82 -35.38 -12.23 16.25
C SER A 82 -34.54 -11.09 15.66
N LEU A 83 -35.13 -10.32 14.75
CA LEU A 83 -34.53 -9.14 14.14
C LEU A 83 -35.01 -7.89 14.89
N PHE A 84 -34.09 -6.99 15.24
CA PHE A 84 -34.43 -5.74 15.92
C PHE A 84 -34.00 -4.53 15.09
N TYR A 85 -34.88 -3.53 15.07
CA TYR A 85 -34.75 -2.28 14.32
C TYR A 85 -34.32 -1.10 15.22
N SER A 86 -34.28 -1.31 16.54
CA SER A 86 -33.74 -0.40 17.55
C SER A 86 -33.65 -1.16 18.86
N VAL A 87 -32.61 -0.90 19.67
CA VAL A 87 -32.52 -1.43 21.04
C VAL A 87 -32.32 -0.24 21.97
N MET A 88 -33.16 -0.13 23.01
CA MET A 88 -32.92 0.81 24.11
C MET A 88 -31.74 0.28 24.92
N ILE A 89 -30.70 1.10 25.10
CA ILE A 89 -29.39 0.71 25.66
C ILE A 89 -29.49 -0.01 27.04
N ASN A 90 -30.60 0.18 27.75
CA ASN A 90 -30.81 -0.36 29.10
C ASN A 90 -31.16 -1.87 29.14
N ASP A 91 -31.46 -2.51 28.01
CA ASP A 91 -31.87 -3.93 27.96
C ASP A 91 -30.72 -4.91 27.63
N LEU A 92 -29.48 -4.42 27.52
CA LEU A 92 -28.32 -5.22 27.17
C LEU A 92 -27.72 -5.94 28.39
N ILE A 93 -28.29 -7.09 28.75
CA ILE A 93 -27.53 -8.13 29.45
C ILE A 93 -26.74 -8.89 28.38
N LEU A 94 -25.43 -8.64 28.31
CA LEU A 94 -24.48 -9.32 27.41
C LEU A 94 -24.27 -10.78 27.86
N ASP A 95 -25.22 -11.66 27.53
CA ASP A 95 -25.08 -13.12 27.68
C ASP A 95 -24.44 -13.79 26.44
N GLY A 96 -23.93 -13.01 25.49
CA GLY A 96 -23.34 -13.50 24.24
C GLY A 96 -24.35 -13.91 23.16
N THR A 97 -25.66 -13.62 23.32
CA THR A 97 -26.68 -13.93 22.30
C THR A 97 -27.00 -12.82 21.31
N PHE A 98 -26.46 -11.61 21.50
CA PHE A 98 -26.69 -10.46 20.60
C PHE A 98 -25.54 -10.23 19.63
N TRP A 99 -25.88 -10.11 18.34
CA TRP A 99 -24.96 -9.76 17.26
C TRP A 99 -25.41 -8.46 16.61
N HIS A 100 -24.50 -7.51 16.48
CA HIS A 100 -24.79 -6.21 15.87
C HIS A 100 -24.36 -6.22 14.40
N LYS A 101 -25.26 -5.80 13.51
CA LYS A 101 -24.88 -5.39 12.16
C LYS A 101 -24.09 -4.11 12.33
N LYS A 102 -22.77 -4.15 12.11
CA LYS A 102 -21.99 -2.91 11.99
C LYS A 102 -22.57 -2.15 10.82
N ILE A 103 -23.42 -1.15 11.11
CA ILE A 103 -23.78 -0.13 10.13
C ILE A 103 -22.46 0.54 9.83
N LEU A 104 -21.85 0.16 8.71
CA LEU A 104 -20.89 1.03 8.06
C LEU A 104 -21.73 2.23 7.65
N ILE A 105 -21.84 3.23 8.54
CA ILE A 105 -21.98 4.60 8.08
C ILE A 105 -20.79 4.72 7.14
N LYS A 106 -21.07 4.74 5.85
CA LYS A 106 -20.07 4.88 4.82
C LYS A 106 -19.44 6.22 5.14
N GLU A 107 -18.27 6.22 5.77
CA GLU A 107 -17.53 7.46 5.98
C GLU A 107 -17.39 8.06 4.58
N GLU A 108 -18.06 9.18 4.35
CA GLU A 108 -18.11 9.81 3.02
C GLU A 108 -16.76 10.42 2.64
N TYR A 109 -15.84 10.50 3.59
CA TYR A 109 -14.48 10.98 3.44
C TYR A 109 -13.48 9.80 3.35
N PRO A 110 -12.33 9.99 2.67
CA PRO A 110 -11.36 8.92 2.54
C PRO A 110 -10.72 8.60 3.89
N GLY A 111 -10.68 7.31 4.21
CA GLY A 111 -9.67 6.79 5.12
C GLY A 111 -8.28 6.83 4.48
N LEU A 112 -7.39 5.97 4.94
CA LEU A 112 -6.03 5.84 4.42
C LEU A 112 -6.08 5.37 2.97
N THR A 113 -5.88 6.29 2.04
CA THR A 113 -6.14 6.09 0.61
C THR A 113 -5.03 6.73 -0.22
N THR A 114 -4.69 6.10 -1.36
CA THR A 114 -3.72 6.65 -2.32
C THR A 114 -4.41 7.13 -3.59
N ASN A 115 -3.74 8.03 -4.31
CA ASN A 115 -4.18 8.56 -5.61
C ASN A 115 -5.60 9.17 -5.57
N TYR A 116 -5.89 9.96 -4.55
CA TYR A 116 -7.21 10.54 -4.32
C TYR A 116 -7.34 11.92 -4.96
N PRO A 117 -8.37 12.21 -5.78
CA PRO A 117 -8.52 13.52 -6.38
C PRO A 117 -8.86 14.62 -5.35
N LEU A 118 -8.09 15.70 -5.32
CA LEU A 118 -8.37 16.89 -4.49
C LEU A 118 -9.71 17.53 -4.88
N SER A 119 -9.99 17.61 -6.18
CA SER A 119 -11.28 18.07 -6.71
C SER A 119 -12.46 17.29 -6.15
N TYR A 120 -12.29 16.00 -5.89
CA TYR A 120 -13.32 15.16 -5.31
C TYR A 120 -13.51 15.46 -3.81
N LEU A 121 -12.44 15.68 -3.02
CA LEU A 121 -12.59 16.19 -1.65
C LEU A 121 -13.35 17.52 -1.62
N ILE A 122 -13.01 18.46 -2.51
CA ILE A 122 -13.70 19.75 -2.60
C ILE A 122 -15.18 19.56 -2.93
N SER A 123 -15.52 18.61 -3.82
CA SER A 123 -16.91 18.28 -4.16
C SER A 123 -17.70 17.70 -2.98
N LEU A 124 -17.01 17.09 -2.00
CA LEU A 124 -17.59 16.59 -0.74
C LEU A 124 -17.70 17.70 0.33
N GLY A 125 -17.36 18.95 -0.01
CA GLY A 125 -17.47 20.11 0.89
C GLY A 125 -16.21 20.42 1.71
N PHE A 126 -15.08 19.76 1.42
CA PHE A 126 -13.81 20.12 2.05
C PHE A 126 -13.27 21.45 1.52
N THR A 127 -12.66 22.23 2.40
CA THR A 127 -11.96 23.48 2.06
C THR A 127 -10.47 23.31 2.34
N LEU A 128 -9.63 23.77 1.40
CA LEU A 128 -8.19 23.77 1.58
C LEU A 128 -7.80 24.90 2.55
N ILE A 129 -7.31 24.52 3.74
CA ILE A 129 -6.94 25.46 4.82
C ILE A 129 -5.43 25.58 5.02
N TYR A 130 -4.65 24.67 4.43
CA TYR A 130 -3.21 24.65 4.51
C TYR A 130 -2.65 24.00 3.25
N ASP A 131 -1.77 24.69 2.55
CA ASP A 131 -1.10 24.22 1.34
C ASP A 131 0.30 24.84 1.29
N GLN A 132 1.31 23.97 1.34
CA GLN A 132 2.72 24.35 1.38
C GLN A 132 3.54 23.29 0.66
N TYR A 133 4.67 23.72 0.10
CA TYR A 133 5.66 22.78 -0.41
C TYR A 133 6.17 21.86 0.71
N TYR A 134 6.52 20.63 0.36
CA TYR A 134 7.10 19.69 1.33
C TYR A 134 8.38 20.21 1.99
N SER A 135 9.09 21.16 1.38
CA SER A 135 10.26 21.83 1.99
C SER A 135 9.92 22.89 3.04
N HIS A 136 8.64 23.25 3.21
CA HIS A 136 8.22 24.26 4.18
C HIS A 136 8.35 23.74 5.61
N ALA A 137 8.88 24.60 6.48
CA ALA A 137 9.06 24.33 7.88
C ALA A 137 7.75 24.54 8.66
N THR A 138 6.83 23.58 8.57
CA THR A 138 5.57 23.64 9.32
C THR A 138 5.82 23.80 10.81
N THR A 139 5.16 24.74 11.46
CA THR A 139 5.36 24.99 12.91
C THR A 139 4.25 24.36 13.75
N SER A 140 4.55 24.07 15.02
CA SER A 140 3.51 23.63 15.97
C SER A 140 2.40 24.67 16.11
N ALA A 141 2.75 25.95 16.05
CA ALA A 141 1.82 27.07 16.13
C ALA A 141 0.85 27.14 14.93
N GLU A 142 1.32 26.83 13.71
CA GLU A 142 0.44 26.71 12.54
C GLU A 142 -0.62 25.62 12.74
N LEU A 143 -0.23 24.46 13.27
CA LEU A 143 -1.19 23.38 13.56
C LEU A 143 -2.17 23.75 14.68
N ASP A 144 -1.74 24.51 15.69
CA ASP A 144 -2.65 25.03 16.72
C ASP A 144 -3.64 26.06 16.15
N ASN A 145 -3.19 26.88 15.20
CA ASN A 145 -4.07 27.82 14.48
C ASN A 145 -5.07 27.10 13.58
N ILE A 146 -4.70 25.96 12.98
CA ILE A 146 -5.65 25.11 12.26
C ILE A 146 -6.66 24.49 13.23
N LYS A 147 -6.19 23.98 14.37
CA LYS A 147 -7.05 23.35 15.39
C LYS A 147 -8.09 24.33 15.95
N SER A 148 -7.75 25.60 16.11
CA SER A 148 -8.67 26.62 16.62
C SER A 148 -9.85 26.89 15.67
N GLN A 149 -9.71 26.57 14.39
CA GLN A 149 -10.75 26.69 13.37
C GLN A 149 -11.65 25.44 13.31
N CYS A 150 -11.30 24.37 14.01
CA CYS A 150 -12.04 23.11 13.96
C CYS A 150 -13.27 23.11 14.86
N LEU A 151 -14.42 22.79 14.28
CA LEU A 151 -15.64 22.46 15.02
C LEU A 151 -15.53 21.05 15.62
N VAL A 152 -16.31 20.75 16.67
CA VAL A 152 -16.29 19.46 17.37
C VAL A 152 -16.46 18.26 16.42
N ASN A 153 -17.27 18.41 15.38
CA ASN A 153 -17.56 17.38 14.39
C ASN A 153 -16.88 17.62 13.03
N SER A 154 -15.91 18.55 12.95
CA SER A 154 -15.17 18.78 11.71
C SER A 154 -14.23 17.61 11.41
N ILE A 155 -14.09 17.32 10.12
CA ILE A 155 -13.15 16.33 9.60
C ILE A 155 -11.97 17.08 8.99
N LEU A 156 -10.76 16.64 9.33
CA LEU A 156 -9.53 17.11 8.72
C LEU A 156 -8.95 15.98 7.88
N CYS A 157 -8.63 16.30 6.63
CA CYS A 157 -7.84 15.44 5.75
C CYS A 157 -6.40 15.94 5.73
N VAL A 158 -5.46 15.04 5.98
CA VAL A 158 -4.04 15.30 5.81
C VAL A 158 -3.57 14.52 4.60
N ALA A 159 -2.94 15.22 3.67
CA ALA A 159 -2.51 14.65 2.42
C ALA A 159 -1.17 15.22 1.97
N GLY A 160 -0.54 14.52 1.03
CA GLY A 160 0.48 15.11 0.19
C GLY A 160 0.39 14.56 -1.22
N GLY A 161 0.95 15.31 -2.17
CA GLY A 161 1.01 14.92 -3.57
C GLY A 161 2.00 15.78 -4.36
N LEU A 162 2.02 15.56 -5.67
CA LEU A 162 2.82 16.36 -6.58
C LEU A 162 2.15 17.73 -6.80
N VAL A 163 2.97 18.78 -6.81
CA VAL A 163 2.53 20.15 -7.09
C VAL A 163 1.89 20.26 -8.47
N ASN A 164 0.88 21.11 -8.61
CA ASN A 164 0.12 21.31 -9.85
C ASN A 164 -0.58 20.04 -10.38
N THR A 165 -0.89 19.08 -9.50
CA THR A 165 -1.70 17.91 -9.85
C THR A 165 -2.98 17.90 -9.02
N ASP A 166 -4.05 17.33 -9.56
CA ASP A 166 -5.29 17.08 -8.80
C ASP A 166 -5.17 15.83 -7.93
N ILE A 167 -4.07 15.07 -8.02
CA ILE A 167 -3.96 13.78 -7.36
C ILE A 167 -3.18 13.93 -6.05
N LEU A 168 -3.88 13.73 -4.94
CA LEU A 168 -3.29 13.51 -3.63
C LEU A 168 -2.72 12.10 -3.61
N GLN A 169 -1.41 12.01 -3.55
CA GLN A 169 -0.70 10.75 -3.62
C GLN A 169 -1.04 9.84 -2.43
N LEU A 170 -1.12 10.43 -1.23
CA LEU A 170 -1.59 9.77 -0.01
C LEU A 170 -2.43 10.74 0.78
N VAL A 171 -3.58 10.28 1.26
CA VAL A 171 -4.51 11.03 2.11
C VAL A 171 -5.05 10.14 3.21
N SER A 172 -5.29 10.73 4.37
CA SER A 172 -6.07 10.13 5.45
C SER A 172 -6.90 11.22 6.12
N CYS A 173 -8.17 10.93 6.40
CA CYS A 173 -9.07 11.87 7.06
C CYS A 173 -9.61 11.30 8.36
N ALA A 174 -9.78 12.16 9.36
CA ALA A 174 -10.46 11.81 10.60
C ALA A 174 -10.94 13.07 11.34
N ASN A 175 -11.51 12.91 12.53
CA ASN A 175 -11.95 14.04 13.36
C ASN A 175 -10.80 15.03 13.60
N CYS A 176 -11.00 16.31 13.24
CA CYS A 176 -9.94 17.31 13.27
C CYS A 176 -9.30 17.49 14.66
N HIS A 177 -10.12 17.55 15.72
CA HIS A 177 -9.60 17.73 17.07
C HIS A 177 -8.75 16.54 17.51
N SER A 178 -9.16 15.33 17.17
CA SER A 178 -8.38 14.12 17.44
C SER A 178 -7.02 14.14 16.73
N LEU A 179 -6.98 14.53 15.45
CA LEU A 179 -5.74 14.57 14.67
C LEU A 179 -4.73 15.60 15.20
N LEU A 180 -5.22 16.75 15.64
CA LEU A 180 -4.39 17.86 16.09
C LEU A 180 -4.18 17.87 17.61
N THR A 181 -4.56 16.82 18.32
CA THR A 181 -4.25 16.69 19.75
C THR A 181 -2.82 16.14 19.92
N PRO A 182 -1.96 16.81 20.70
CA PRO A 182 -0.62 16.31 20.96
C PRO A 182 -0.64 14.89 21.53
N THR A 183 0.21 14.03 21.01
CA THR A 183 0.43 12.66 21.46
C THR A 183 1.68 12.56 22.32
N GLU A 184 1.73 11.55 23.17
CA GLU A 184 2.99 11.18 23.84
C GLU A 184 3.99 10.61 22.82
N LEU A 185 5.29 10.76 23.13
CA LEU A 185 6.37 10.28 22.27
C LEU A 185 6.23 8.78 22.01
N ASP A 186 6.29 8.39 20.73
CA ASP A 186 6.17 7.02 20.21
C ASP A 186 4.86 6.30 20.60
N LYS A 187 3.82 7.05 20.97
CA LYS A 187 2.49 6.52 21.28
C LYS A 187 1.43 7.16 20.36
N PRO A 188 1.36 6.73 19.09
CA PRO A 188 0.33 7.24 18.19
C PRO A 188 -1.06 6.77 18.64
N VAL A 189 -2.08 7.53 18.26
CA VAL A 189 -3.48 7.22 18.52
C VAL A 189 -4.13 6.73 17.24
N PHE A 190 -4.85 5.62 17.32
CA PHE A 190 -5.62 5.12 16.19
C PHE A 190 -6.92 5.93 16.03
N VAL A 191 -7.06 6.67 14.94
CA VAL A 191 -8.22 7.53 14.64
C VAL A 191 -8.61 7.36 13.19
N GLY A 192 -9.90 7.10 12.93
CA GLY A 192 -10.39 6.75 11.60
C GLY A 192 -9.79 5.42 11.15
N SER A 193 -8.85 5.48 10.21
CA SER A 193 -8.22 4.33 9.57
C SER A 193 -6.68 4.29 9.69
N ALA A 194 -6.08 5.16 10.50
CA ALA A 194 -4.62 5.24 10.63
C ALA A 194 -4.20 5.53 12.08
N TYR A 195 -2.94 5.24 12.38
CA TYR A 195 -2.25 5.67 13.59
C TYR A 195 -1.70 7.08 13.36
N TRP A 196 -2.22 8.04 14.11
CA TRP A 196 -1.87 9.46 14.03
C TRP A 196 -0.97 9.86 15.18
N TYR A 197 -0.08 10.81 14.91
CA TYR A 197 0.75 11.40 15.94
C TYR A 197 1.01 12.88 15.66
N ARG A 198 1.11 13.62 16.76
CA ARG A 198 1.50 15.03 16.79
C ARG A 198 2.36 15.23 18.03
N THR A 199 3.67 15.32 17.86
CA THR A 199 4.58 15.57 18.98
C THR A 199 5.09 16.98 18.86
N GLN A 200 4.72 17.80 19.85
CA GLN A 200 5.02 19.23 19.87
C GLN A 200 6.53 19.46 19.66
N TYR A 201 6.88 20.38 18.75
CA TYR A 201 8.26 20.70 18.38
C TYR A 201 9.07 19.56 17.75
N SER A 202 8.42 18.46 17.34
CA SER A 202 9.11 17.30 16.78
C SER A 202 8.54 16.89 15.43
N SER A 203 7.31 16.38 15.39
CA SER A 203 6.76 15.82 14.15
C SER A 203 5.25 15.67 14.15
N PHE A 204 4.71 15.56 12.94
CA PHE A 204 3.31 15.28 12.67
C PHE A 204 3.20 14.31 11.50
N GLY A 205 2.22 13.39 11.56
CA GLY A 205 2.00 12.45 10.48
C GLY A 205 1.05 11.31 10.84
N PHE A 206 1.00 10.34 9.95
CA PHE A 206 0.24 9.11 10.14
C PHE A 206 0.91 7.88 9.50
N SER A 207 0.48 6.71 9.97
CA SER A 207 0.96 5.39 9.56
C SER A 207 -0.17 4.35 9.62
N PRO A 208 -0.16 3.30 8.78
CA PRO A 208 -1.11 2.19 8.90
C PRO A 208 -0.85 1.30 10.12
N VAL A 209 0.32 1.42 10.74
CA VAL A 209 0.73 0.59 11.88
C VAL A 209 1.19 1.43 13.07
N TYR A 210 1.04 0.88 14.26
CA TYR A 210 1.39 1.53 15.53
C TYR A 210 2.89 1.83 15.69
N PHE A 211 3.76 1.04 15.06
CA PHE A 211 5.21 1.15 15.24
C PHE A 211 5.80 2.33 14.47
N ILE A 212 6.12 3.41 15.19
CA ILE A 212 6.67 4.66 14.69
C ILE A 212 7.83 5.13 15.59
N TYR A 213 8.76 5.91 15.03
CA TYR A 213 9.85 6.56 15.80
C TYR A 213 9.83 8.07 15.55
N GLN A 214 9.20 8.82 16.44
CA GLN A 214 8.73 10.19 16.20
C GLN A 214 9.84 11.26 16.30
N SER A 215 10.96 10.97 16.98
CA SER A 215 12.03 11.95 17.22
C SER A 215 12.64 12.52 15.94
N SER A 216 12.49 11.81 14.82
CA SER A 216 12.89 12.22 13.48
C SER A 216 11.77 12.07 12.45
N ALA A 217 10.54 12.46 12.82
CA ALA A 217 9.37 12.43 11.94
C ALA A 217 9.02 11.05 11.35
N ASP A 218 9.11 10.00 12.18
CA ASP A 218 8.79 8.62 11.82
C ASP A 218 9.79 7.98 10.85
N TYR A 219 10.90 7.54 11.47
CA TYR A 219 12.04 6.88 10.83
C TYR A 219 11.90 5.35 10.78
N THR A 220 10.75 4.77 11.11
CA THR A 220 10.57 3.32 11.05
C THR A 220 9.96 2.90 9.71
N ASP A 221 10.18 1.63 9.35
CA ASP A 221 9.43 0.96 8.29
C ASP A 221 9.48 1.73 6.96
N PHE A 222 10.71 1.97 6.50
CA PHE A 222 11.05 2.60 5.21
C PHE A 222 10.51 1.86 3.98
N GLU A 223 9.79 0.76 4.14
CA GLU A 223 9.23 0.00 3.02
C GLU A 223 7.74 0.24 2.85
N ASN A 224 7.11 0.93 3.80
CA ASN A 224 5.66 1.06 3.81
C ASN A 224 5.21 2.35 3.12
N PRO A 225 4.53 2.25 1.95
CA PRO A 225 4.09 3.40 1.16
C PRO A 225 2.97 4.21 1.81
N LEU A 226 2.23 3.66 2.79
CA LEU A 226 1.02 4.30 3.30
C LEU A 226 1.29 5.26 4.45
N ARG A 227 2.42 5.93 4.37
CA ARG A 227 3.03 6.66 5.47
C ARG A 227 3.32 8.10 5.03
N LEU A 228 2.88 9.05 5.85
CA LEU A 228 3.07 10.48 5.62
C LEU A 228 3.57 11.14 6.89
N SER A 229 4.61 11.95 6.80
CA SER A 229 5.13 12.68 7.95
C SER A 229 6.07 13.83 7.63
N TRP A 230 6.12 14.79 8.55
CA TRP A 230 7.03 15.93 8.50
C TRP A 230 7.46 16.38 9.89
N HIS A 231 8.57 17.11 9.93
CA HIS A 231 9.10 17.76 11.13
C HIS A 231 8.26 18.99 11.48
N LEU A 232 8.05 19.22 12.77
CA LEU A 232 7.50 20.47 13.27
C LEU A 232 8.62 21.38 13.76
N ASP A 233 8.48 22.69 13.49
CA ASP A 233 9.39 23.74 13.95
C ASP A 233 10.83 23.56 13.42
N GLY A 234 10.96 23.00 12.21
CA GLY A 234 12.24 22.62 11.63
C GLY A 234 12.17 22.13 10.17
N GLY A 235 12.90 21.06 9.85
CA GLY A 235 13.29 20.65 8.49
C GLY A 235 12.21 20.31 7.46
N GLY A 236 10.94 20.58 7.73
CA GLY A 236 9.82 20.36 6.83
C GLY A 236 9.48 18.88 6.63
N GLY A 237 8.97 18.57 5.45
CA GLY A 237 8.55 17.26 4.98
C GLY A 237 9.60 16.16 5.11
N TRP A 238 9.22 15.02 5.71
CA TRP A 238 10.09 13.85 5.86
C TRP A 238 9.76 12.76 4.83
N ARG A 239 8.54 12.23 4.84
CA ARG A 239 8.14 11.17 3.89
C ARG A 239 6.69 11.31 3.43
N LEU A 240 6.43 11.07 2.15
CA LEU A 240 5.10 11.06 1.56
C LEU A 240 5.06 9.97 0.49
N ASP A 241 4.57 8.78 0.86
CA ASP A 241 4.37 7.64 -0.03
C ASP A 241 5.59 7.23 -0.90
N TYR A 242 5.55 6.05 -1.49
CA TYR A 242 6.65 5.47 -2.27
C TYR A 242 6.46 5.58 -3.78
N ILE A 243 5.65 6.51 -4.26
CA ILE A 243 5.49 6.75 -5.70
C ILE A 243 6.38 7.91 -6.18
N SER A 244 7.60 7.95 -5.66
CA SER A 244 8.76 8.50 -6.38
C SER A 244 10.03 8.25 -5.57
N GLY A 245 10.62 7.06 -5.69
CA GLY A 245 11.95 6.86 -5.10
C GLY A 245 12.48 5.45 -5.06
N LEU A 246 13.72 5.38 -4.61
CA LEU A 246 14.53 4.19 -4.47
C LEU A 246 14.05 3.35 -3.28
N ILE A 247 13.62 2.12 -3.54
CA ILE A 247 13.06 1.18 -2.58
C ILE A 247 13.97 -0.05 -2.50
N PRO A 248 14.64 -0.33 -1.38
CA PRO A 248 15.34 -1.59 -1.17
C PRO A 248 14.38 -2.69 -0.67
N LYS A 249 14.41 -3.90 -1.24
CA LYS A 249 13.60 -5.05 -0.76
C LYS A 249 12.08 -4.84 -0.78
N TYR A 250 11.51 -4.69 -1.98
CA TYR A 250 10.05 -4.52 -2.17
C TYR A 250 9.37 -5.76 -2.76
N SER A 251 8.13 -6.05 -2.36
CA SER A 251 7.36 -7.18 -2.90
C SER A 251 6.82 -6.89 -4.32
N ILE A 252 7.19 -7.73 -5.29
CA ILE A 252 6.67 -7.63 -6.66
C ILE A 252 5.16 -7.95 -6.70
N CYS A 253 4.69 -8.91 -5.89
CA CYS A 253 3.25 -9.19 -5.76
C CYS A 253 2.50 -7.97 -5.23
N SER A 254 3.10 -7.18 -4.33
CA SER A 254 2.50 -5.93 -3.85
C SER A 254 2.34 -4.91 -4.97
N LEU A 255 3.34 -4.75 -5.86
CA LEU A 255 3.18 -3.89 -7.04
C LEU A 255 2.04 -4.39 -7.95
N ILE A 256 2.02 -5.69 -8.26
CA ILE A 256 1.00 -6.27 -9.14
C ILE A 256 -0.41 -6.10 -8.56
N ASN A 257 -0.59 -6.38 -7.27
CA ASN A 257 -1.86 -6.19 -6.56
C ASN A 257 -2.31 -4.72 -6.54
N ASN A 258 -1.36 -3.78 -6.58
CA ASN A 258 -1.61 -2.35 -6.70
C ASN A 258 -1.88 -1.87 -8.15
N GLY A 259 -2.07 -2.80 -9.08
CA GLY A 259 -2.47 -2.54 -10.46
C GLY A 259 -1.32 -2.32 -11.44
N PHE A 260 -0.08 -2.63 -11.06
CA PHE A 260 1.04 -2.59 -11.99
C PHE A 260 1.04 -3.81 -12.93
N LEU A 261 1.17 -3.55 -14.22
CA LEU A 261 1.41 -4.54 -15.26
C LEU A 261 2.91 -4.76 -15.45
N LYS A 262 3.36 -6.00 -15.38
CA LYS A 262 4.74 -6.38 -15.70
C LYS A 262 4.95 -6.35 -17.22
N VAL A 263 5.75 -5.41 -17.71
CA VAL A 263 6.02 -5.20 -19.15
C VAL A 263 7.38 -5.72 -19.60
N LEU A 264 8.29 -5.96 -18.66
CA LEU A 264 9.56 -6.66 -18.89
C LEU A 264 9.88 -7.48 -17.63
N ASP A 265 10.25 -8.74 -17.81
CA ASP A 265 10.78 -9.62 -16.76
C ASP A 265 11.74 -10.59 -17.42
N GLN A 266 13.03 -10.33 -17.26
CA GLN A 266 14.09 -11.06 -17.96
C GLN A 266 15.28 -11.27 -17.03
N PHE A 267 16.06 -12.31 -17.25
CA PHE A 267 17.31 -12.52 -16.49
C PHE A 267 18.29 -11.37 -16.65
N TYR A 268 19.18 -11.18 -15.68
CA TYR A 268 20.30 -10.26 -15.82
C TYR A 268 21.23 -10.68 -16.96
N SER A 269 21.26 -11.93 -17.42
CA SER A 269 22.00 -12.33 -18.63
C SER A 269 21.35 -11.91 -19.95
N PHE A 270 20.07 -11.54 -19.95
CA PHE A 270 19.34 -11.23 -21.18
C PHE A 270 19.82 -9.92 -21.80
N ASN A 271 20.14 -9.94 -23.09
CA ASN A 271 20.59 -8.77 -23.85
C ASN A 271 19.41 -7.84 -24.09
N THR A 272 19.30 -6.77 -23.29
CA THR A 272 18.23 -5.78 -23.44
C THR A 272 18.58 -4.81 -24.57
N THR A 273 17.61 -4.57 -25.45
CA THR A 273 17.73 -3.59 -26.53
C THR A 273 16.93 -2.33 -26.21
N THR A 274 17.29 -1.22 -26.87
CA THR A 274 16.47 -0.01 -26.86
C THR A 274 15.05 -0.30 -27.36
N LEU A 275 14.90 -1.22 -28.33
CA LEU A 275 13.58 -1.63 -28.83
C LEU A 275 12.72 -2.30 -27.75
N ASP A 276 13.31 -3.14 -26.90
CA ASP A 276 12.58 -3.76 -25.78
C ASP A 276 12.01 -2.69 -24.83
N LEU A 277 12.78 -1.64 -24.56
CA LEU A 277 12.33 -0.51 -23.75
C LEU A 277 11.27 0.34 -24.46
N MET A 278 11.35 0.51 -25.78
CA MET A 278 10.32 1.19 -26.57
C MET A 278 9.00 0.39 -26.59
N ASN A 279 9.08 -0.95 -26.64
CA ASN A 279 7.91 -1.82 -26.51
C ASN A 279 7.32 -1.75 -25.09
N ALA A 280 8.14 -1.70 -24.05
CA ALA A 280 7.64 -1.44 -22.68
C ALA A 280 6.94 -0.07 -22.60
N ARG A 281 7.52 0.97 -23.22
CA ARG A 281 6.98 2.34 -23.27
C ARG A 281 5.61 2.42 -23.95
N SER A 282 5.25 1.51 -24.86
CA SER A 282 3.92 1.53 -25.50
C SER A 282 2.77 1.29 -24.51
N ASN A 283 3.07 0.83 -23.29
CA ASN A 283 2.09 0.67 -22.21
C ASN A 283 1.89 1.96 -21.40
N CYS A 284 2.59 3.04 -21.73
CA CYS A 284 2.58 4.28 -20.95
C CYS A 284 1.75 5.39 -21.59
N ASN A 285 1.06 6.14 -20.74
CA ASN A 285 0.38 7.42 -20.97
C ASN A 285 1.05 8.52 -20.11
N SER A 286 0.68 9.79 -20.27
CA SER A 286 1.32 10.93 -19.57
C SER A 286 1.26 10.85 -18.04
N ASN A 287 0.32 10.08 -17.50
CA ASN A 287 0.07 9.90 -16.07
C ASN A 287 0.58 8.54 -15.57
N SER A 288 1.08 7.67 -16.45
CA SER A 288 1.54 6.35 -16.04
C SER A 288 2.78 6.42 -15.17
N ILE A 289 2.88 5.47 -14.25
CA ILE A 289 4.05 5.25 -13.41
C ILE A 289 4.80 4.04 -13.96
N LEU A 290 6.11 4.17 -14.16
CA LEU A 290 7.01 3.05 -14.45
C LEU A 290 7.86 2.78 -13.21
N CYS A 291 7.95 1.52 -12.83
CA CYS A 291 8.91 1.02 -11.85
C CYS A 291 9.95 0.15 -12.57
N ALA A 292 11.24 0.45 -12.37
CA ALA A 292 12.34 -0.43 -12.78
C ALA A 292 12.96 -1.09 -11.56
N ALA A 293 13.13 -2.41 -11.62
CA ALA A 293 13.56 -3.20 -10.47
C ALA A 293 14.56 -4.30 -10.84
N GLY A 294 15.28 -4.77 -9.83
CA GLY A 294 16.01 -6.03 -9.91
C GLY A 294 15.86 -6.84 -8.63
N GLY A 295 15.97 -8.17 -8.75
CA GLY A 295 15.89 -9.08 -7.61
C GLY A 295 16.25 -10.51 -7.98
N LEU A 296 16.27 -11.39 -6.99
CA LEU A 296 16.48 -12.82 -7.23
C LEU A 296 15.34 -13.42 -8.05
N VAL A 297 15.70 -14.37 -8.89
CA VAL A 297 14.73 -15.23 -9.58
C VAL A 297 13.98 -16.05 -8.54
N ASN A 298 12.68 -16.31 -8.77
CA ASN A 298 11.77 -17.04 -7.87
C ASN A 298 11.54 -16.40 -6.49
N SER A 299 11.98 -15.15 -6.28
CA SER A 299 11.70 -14.39 -5.06
C SER A 299 10.56 -13.40 -5.30
N ASP A 300 9.65 -13.24 -4.33
CA ASP A 300 8.70 -12.12 -4.32
C ASP A 300 9.42 -10.77 -4.04
N ILE A 301 10.62 -10.82 -3.46
CA ILE A 301 11.35 -9.62 -3.06
C ILE A 301 12.25 -9.14 -4.20
N LEU A 302 12.01 -7.90 -4.62
CA LEU A 302 12.87 -7.07 -5.47
C LEU A 302 13.90 -6.40 -4.57
N GLU A 303 15.18 -6.70 -4.75
CA GLU A 303 16.27 -6.12 -3.94
C GLU A 303 16.35 -4.61 -4.10
N LEU A 304 16.03 -4.10 -5.29
CA LEU A 304 15.99 -2.67 -5.56
C LEU A 304 14.90 -2.38 -6.58
N VAL A 305 14.08 -1.36 -6.33
CA VAL A 305 13.15 -0.79 -7.30
C VAL A 305 13.17 0.72 -7.22
N ALA A 306 12.94 1.40 -8.32
CA ALA A 306 12.64 2.82 -8.32
C ALA A 306 11.48 3.09 -9.26
N CYS A 307 10.60 4.01 -8.88
CA CYS A 307 9.41 4.36 -9.66
C CYS A 307 9.36 5.86 -9.96
N GLY A 308 8.71 6.21 -11.08
CA GLY A 308 8.47 7.60 -11.47
C GLY A 308 7.59 7.69 -12.70
N ASN A 309 7.39 8.91 -13.22
CA ASN A 309 6.58 9.12 -14.41
C ASN A 309 7.17 8.35 -15.61
N CYS A 310 6.37 7.48 -16.23
CA CYS A 310 6.86 6.59 -17.27
C CYS A 310 7.40 7.33 -18.50
N PHE A 311 6.71 8.38 -18.97
CA PHE A 311 7.18 9.14 -20.14
C PHE A 311 8.51 9.83 -19.88
N GLN A 312 8.70 10.37 -18.68
CA GLN A 312 9.94 11.01 -18.29
C GLN A 312 11.09 10.01 -18.16
N ILE A 313 10.85 8.84 -17.53
CA ILE A 313 11.87 7.77 -17.40
C ILE A 313 12.27 7.22 -18.78
N MET A 314 11.30 7.01 -19.66
CA MET A 314 11.51 6.45 -21.00
C MET A 314 11.93 7.51 -22.04
N THR A 315 12.41 8.67 -21.59
CA THR A 315 12.97 9.71 -22.46
C THR A 315 14.48 9.51 -22.59
N ASN A 316 14.98 9.50 -23.82
CA ASN A 316 16.42 9.37 -24.07
C ASN A 316 17.21 10.47 -23.35
N THR A 317 18.29 10.07 -22.70
CA THR A 317 19.28 10.94 -22.08
C THR A 317 20.56 10.97 -22.89
N THR A 318 21.25 12.10 -22.85
CA THR A 318 22.62 12.22 -23.34
C THR A 318 23.57 11.48 -22.39
N LEU A 319 24.74 11.08 -22.90
CA LEU A 319 25.73 10.31 -22.17
C LEU A 319 26.15 11.04 -20.87
N ASN A 320 26.15 10.33 -19.73
CA ASN A 320 26.53 10.85 -18.41
C ASN A 320 25.71 12.04 -17.90
N THR A 321 24.51 12.21 -18.45
CA THR A 321 23.61 13.31 -18.07
C THR A 321 22.23 12.75 -17.73
N PRO A 322 22.09 12.10 -16.57
CA PRO A 322 20.81 11.57 -16.15
C PRO A 322 19.84 12.70 -15.82
N LYS A 323 18.55 12.40 -15.82
CA LYS A 323 17.48 13.34 -15.47
C LYS A 323 16.87 12.95 -14.13
N LEU A 324 16.67 13.94 -13.27
CA LEU A 324 15.93 13.73 -12.03
C LEU A 324 14.46 13.48 -12.38
N VAL A 325 13.94 12.31 -12.04
CA VAL A 325 12.51 11.97 -12.16
C VAL A 325 12.09 11.31 -10.86
N GLY A 326 11.16 11.95 -10.16
CA GLY A 326 10.89 11.59 -8.77
C GLY A 326 12.08 11.98 -7.88
N SER A 327 12.62 11.03 -7.11
CA SER A 327 13.76 11.24 -6.22
C SER A 327 15.07 10.58 -6.65
N VAL A 328 15.13 10.00 -7.86
CA VAL A 328 16.36 9.40 -8.41
C VAL A 328 16.68 9.95 -9.80
N TYR A 329 17.95 9.82 -10.17
CA TYR A 329 18.49 10.23 -11.45
C TYR A 329 18.40 9.07 -12.44
N TRP A 330 17.50 9.18 -13.40
CA TRP A 330 17.26 8.18 -14.44
C TRP A 330 18.09 8.46 -15.68
N TYR A 331 18.50 7.39 -16.35
CA TYR A 331 19.17 7.47 -17.64
C TYR A 331 18.67 6.36 -18.57
N LEU A 332 18.45 6.75 -19.81
CA LEU A 332 18.14 5.88 -20.94
C LEU A 332 18.98 6.37 -22.11
N THR A 333 20.15 5.77 -22.30
CA THR A 333 21.07 6.17 -23.37
C THR A 333 21.21 5.02 -24.36
N PRO A 334 20.54 5.10 -25.53
CA PRO A 334 20.63 4.06 -26.55
C PRO A 334 22.09 3.73 -26.92
N GLY A 335 22.38 2.45 -27.16
CA GLY A 335 23.74 1.96 -27.39
C GLY A 335 24.65 1.95 -26.15
N LYS A 336 24.14 2.35 -24.98
CA LYS A 336 24.87 2.39 -23.71
C LYS A 336 24.12 1.63 -22.64
N SER A 337 23.28 2.30 -21.85
CA SER A 337 22.64 1.70 -20.69
C SER A 337 21.34 2.37 -20.29
N PHE A 338 20.54 1.60 -19.55
CA PHE A 338 19.35 2.04 -18.85
C PHE A 338 19.51 1.80 -17.34
N GLY A 339 18.97 2.69 -16.52
CA GLY A 339 18.98 2.52 -15.08
C GLY A 339 18.71 3.81 -14.31
N PHE A 340 19.04 3.77 -13.02
CA PHE A 340 18.90 4.91 -12.12
C PHE A 340 20.00 4.95 -11.06
N SER A 341 20.14 6.11 -10.43
CA SER A 341 21.11 6.39 -9.37
C SER A 341 20.55 7.38 -8.33
N PRO A 342 20.96 7.30 -7.05
CA PRO A 342 20.58 8.32 -6.06
C PRO A 342 21.28 9.67 -6.31
N SER A 343 22.31 9.73 -7.18
CA SER A 343 23.03 10.97 -7.47
C SER A 343 23.17 11.22 -8.96
N PHE A 344 23.35 12.51 -9.32
CA PHE A 344 23.53 12.93 -10.71
C PHE A 344 24.80 12.35 -11.34
N THR A 345 25.82 12.03 -10.53
CA THR A 345 27.10 11.53 -11.01
C THR A 345 27.00 10.05 -11.38
N ILE A 346 27.11 9.76 -12.67
CA ILE A 346 27.18 8.42 -13.27
C ILE A 346 28.36 8.34 -14.24
N SER A 347 28.78 7.13 -14.61
CA SER A 347 29.85 6.92 -15.61
C SER A 347 29.50 5.78 -16.57
N GLN A 348 28.88 6.13 -17.70
CA GLN A 348 28.39 5.24 -18.74
C GLN A 348 29.45 4.94 -19.81
N THR A 349 30.44 4.10 -19.52
CA THR A 349 31.33 3.58 -20.58
C THR A 349 30.54 2.66 -21.51
N THR A 350 30.02 1.58 -20.95
CA THR A 350 28.98 0.69 -21.51
C THR A 350 27.80 0.49 -20.56
N SER A 351 27.95 0.85 -19.28
CA SER A 351 26.97 0.84 -18.19
C SER A 351 27.41 1.81 -17.10
N ASP A 352 26.58 2.07 -16.07
CA ASP A 352 26.99 2.95 -14.96
C ASP A 352 28.02 2.28 -14.03
N GLN A 353 29.27 2.69 -14.17
CA GLN A 353 30.42 2.22 -13.39
C GLN A 353 30.78 3.14 -12.22
N PHE A 354 30.05 4.25 -12.02
CA PHE A 354 30.38 5.16 -10.93
C PHE A 354 30.01 4.56 -9.57
N ASN A 355 30.91 4.67 -8.60
CA ASN A 355 30.73 4.22 -7.22
C ASN A 355 30.16 2.78 -7.12
N LEU A 356 30.99 1.77 -7.40
CA LEU A 356 30.60 0.36 -7.38
C LEU A 356 30.14 -0.15 -6.00
N SER A 357 30.43 0.60 -4.94
CA SER A 357 30.02 0.28 -3.56
C SER A 357 28.70 0.94 -3.15
N ASP A 358 28.06 1.69 -4.04
CA ASP A 358 26.75 2.30 -3.81
C ASP A 358 25.60 1.28 -4.01
N PRO A 359 24.91 0.87 -2.93
CA PRO A 359 23.88 -0.16 -2.99
C PRO A 359 22.59 0.34 -3.65
N GLN A 360 22.50 1.62 -3.97
CA GLN A 360 21.28 2.30 -4.41
C GLN A 360 21.21 2.49 -5.93
N ARG A 361 22.02 1.78 -6.71
CA ARG A 361 22.11 1.96 -8.17
C ARG A 361 21.70 0.71 -8.91
N LEU A 362 21.01 0.91 -10.03
CA LEU A 362 20.66 -0.16 -10.97
C LEU A 362 21.12 0.25 -12.36
N SER A 363 21.74 -0.67 -13.09
CA SER A 363 22.17 -0.40 -14.47
C SER A 363 22.18 -1.67 -15.30
N TRP A 364 21.68 -1.58 -16.53
CA TRP A 364 21.70 -2.64 -17.53
C TRP A 364 22.31 -2.13 -18.83
N HIS A 365 23.03 -2.99 -19.56
CA HIS A 365 23.50 -2.64 -20.89
C HIS A 365 22.33 -2.58 -21.88
N LEU A 366 22.46 -1.69 -22.87
CA LEU A 366 21.56 -1.60 -24.01
C LEU A 366 22.31 -1.86 -25.31
N ASP A 367 21.66 -2.60 -26.21
CA ASP A 367 22.08 -2.84 -27.58
C ASP A 367 23.45 -3.51 -27.72
N GLN A 368 23.82 -4.33 -26.73
CA GLN A 368 25.10 -5.02 -26.63
C GLN A 368 24.87 -6.52 -26.44
N PRO A 369 25.86 -7.39 -26.76
CA PRO A 369 25.74 -8.84 -26.59
C PRO A 369 25.88 -9.29 -25.12
N ILE A 370 25.64 -8.38 -24.17
CA ILE A 370 25.72 -8.58 -22.72
C ILE A 370 24.44 -8.03 -22.07
N GLY A 371 24.04 -8.61 -20.95
CA GLY A 371 22.78 -8.29 -20.31
C GLY A 371 22.84 -7.09 -19.36
N GLY A 372 22.60 -7.35 -18.09
CA GLY A 372 22.65 -6.38 -17.01
C GLY A 372 24.09 -6.06 -16.61
N TRP A 373 24.23 -5.05 -15.75
CA TRP A 373 25.52 -4.66 -15.19
C TRP A 373 25.49 -4.71 -13.67
N ARG A 374 24.54 -4.03 -13.03
CA ARG A 374 24.49 -3.95 -11.57
C ARG A 374 23.09 -3.90 -10.97
N LEU A 375 23.03 -4.40 -9.74
CA LEU A 375 21.94 -4.28 -8.79
C LEU A 375 22.56 -3.94 -7.43
N GLY A 376 22.55 -2.65 -7.09
CA GLY A 376 23.32 -2.10 -5.99
C GLY A 376 24.82 -2.35 -6.15
N ASN A 377 25.38 -3.12 -5.20
CA ASN A 377 26.79 -3.50 -5.13
C ASN A 377 27.13 -4.79 -5.89
N LEU A 378 26.11 -5.47 -6.42
CA LEU A 378 26.29 -6.68 -7.19
C LEU A 378 26.61 -6.33 -8.63
N SER A 379 27.69 -6.89 -9.17
CA SER A 379 27.98 -6.89 -10.61
C SER A 379 27.40 -8.17 -11.20
N LEU A 380 26.43 -8.05 -12.12
CA LEU A 380 25.55 -9.14 -12.52
C LEU A 380 25.45 -9.26 -14.04
N ASN A 381 25.71 -10.46 -14.55
CA ASN A 381 25.41 -10.90 -15.92
C ASN A 381 25.08 -12.40 -15.90
N ASP A 382 24.11 -12.79 -15.08
CA ASP A 382 23.77 -14.19 -14.80
C ASP A 382 22.25 -14.45 -14.80
N ASN A 383 21.87 -15.70 -14.56
CA ASN A 383 20.49 -16.18 -14.52
C ASN A 383 19.92 -16.30 -13.09
N SER A 384 20.66 -15.89 -12.06
CA SER A 384 20.22 -15.92 -10.66
C SER A 384 19.37 -14.69 -10.33
N TYR A 385 19.59 -13.61 -11.05
CA TYR A 385 18.85 -12.35 -10.89
C TYR A 385 18.04 -12.01 -12.13
N ARG A 386 16.98 -11.23 -11.92
CA ARG A 386 16.09 -10.70 -12.97
C ARG A 386 16.00 -9.19 -12.94
N LYS A 387 15.75 -8.65 -14.12
CA LYS A 387 15.47 -7.25 -14.46
C LYS A 387 13.98 -7.14 -14.73
N VAL A 388 13.30 -6.21 -14.07
CA VAL A 388 11.85 -6.07 -14.17
C VAL A 388 11.47 -4.63 -14.48
N LEU A 389 10.55 -4.44 -15.42
CA LEU A 389 9.81 -3.20 -15.61
C LEU A 389 8.33 -3.44 -15.36
N LEU A 390 7.72 -2.57 -14.57
CA LEU A 390 6.28 -2.58 -14.32
C LEU A 390 5.68 -1.21 -14.61
N VAL A 391 4.49 -1.19 -15.21
CA VAL A 391 3.76 0.03 -15.57
C VAL A 391 2.39 0.03 -14.90
N LYS A 392 2.02 1.14 -14.28
CA LYS A 392 0.64 1.42 -13.83
C LYS A 392 0.09 2.61 -14.60
N ASN A 393 -1.15 2.49 -15.07
CA ASN A 393 -1.83 3.50 -15.89
C ASN A 393 -2.82 4.34 -15.14
#